data_AF-A0A2S9E6S8-F1
#
_entry.id   AF-A0A2S9E6S8-F1
#
_cell.length_a   1.000
_cell.length_b   1.000
_cell.length_c   1.000
_cell.angle_alpha   90.00
_cell.angle_beta   90.00
_cell.angle_gamma   90.00
#
_symmetry.space_group_name_H-M   'P 1'
#
loop_
_entity.id
_entity.type
_entity.pdbx_description
1 polymer ?
#
loop_
_entity_poly.entity_id
_entity_poly.type
_entity_poly.pdbx_seq_one_letter_code
_entity_poly.pdbx_strand_id
1 'polypeptide(L)'
;MQPCAVLAGIRFGGCSGVPGWWRGKSTGGSSRADGPLTLDDIAPFGRGRRDPVTGRYERYVYPPDFREQIKRRGGKGSQGDSKEAEEFEWSNILAKWNLIELDLHEVFGIDIFNKPLMKARTYAWLRRRIEGLLTTDSRLSRAFRRSE
;
A
#
# COMPACT_ATOMS: atom_id res chain seq x y z
N MET A 1 -8.44 -23.32 61.50
CA MET A 1 -7.77 -24.63 61.63
C MET A 1 -6.68 -24.73 60.57
N GLN A 2 -5.43 -24.56 60.99
CA GLN A 2 -4.22 -25.11 60.35
C GLN A 2 -4.01 -26.53 60.95
N PRO A 3 -3.26 -27.48 60.34
CA PRO A 3 -1.92 -27.21 59.80
C PRO A 3 -1.53 -27.91 58.48
N CYS A 4 -0.64 -27.23 57.75
CA CYS A 4 0.24 -27.80 56.74
C CYS A 4 1.39 -28.56 57.44
N ALA A 5 1.65 -29.79 57.01
CA ALA A 5 2.83 -30.55 57.41
C ALA A 5 4.05 -30.15 56.58
N VAL A 6 5.16 -29.97 57.29
CA VAL A 6 6.54 -29.74 56.85
C VAL A 6 7.29 -31.07 56.86
N LEU A 7 8.22 -31.29 55.92
CA LEU A 7 9.52 -31.98 56.09
C LEU A 7 10.40 -31.53 54.90
N ALA A 8 11.38 -30.63 55.10
CA ALA A 8 12.81 -30.91 55.37
C ALA A 8 13.41 -31.91 54.36
N GLY A 9 14.50 -31.69 53.63
CA GLY A 9 15.61 -30.73 53.56
C GLY A 9 16.57 -31.30 52.48
N ILE A 10 17.41 -30.54 51.79
CA ILE A 10 18.87 -30.54 52.00
C ILE A 10 19.53 -29.57 50.99
N ARG A 11 20.20 -28.58 51.57
CA ARG A 11 21.49 -27.91 51.28
C ARG A 11 21.98 -27.57 49.85
N PHE A 12 22.40 -26.29 49.79
CA PHE A 12 23.22 -25.54 48.84
C PHE A 12 24.53 -26.21 48.38
N GLY A 13 24.79 -26.10 47.07
CA GLY A 13 26.04 -25.59 46.50
C GLY A 13 25.66 -24.70 45.30
N GLY A 14 26.11 -23.46 45.11
CA GLY A 14 27.44 -22.94 45.39
C GLY A 14 28.27 -22.98 44.11
N CYS A 15 27.86 -22.30 43.04
CA CYS A 15 28.72 -21.99 41.89
C CYS A 15 28.34 -20.63 41.30
N SER A 16 29.22 -19.68 41.60
CA SER A 16 29.38 -18.35 41.00
C SER A 16 29.32 -18.36 39.48
N GLY A 17 28.56 -17.42 38.90
CA GLY A 17 28.56 -17.15 37.48
C GLY A 17 27.51 -16.13 37.06
N VAL A 18 27.76 -14.85 37.30
CA VAL A 18 27.14 -13.76 36.51
C VAL A 18 28.15 -13.51 35.38
N PRO A 19 27.77 -13.51 34.08
CA PRO A 19 27.09 -12.32 33.56
C PRO A 19 26.12 -12.50 32.37
N GLY A 20 25.20 -11.53 32.24
CA GLY A 20 25.02 -10.89 30.95
C GLY A 20 23.85 -11.33 30.07
N TRP A 21 22.70 -11.69 30.64
CA TRP A 21 21.45 -11.70 29.87
C TRP A 21 20.85 -10.31 29.82
N TRP A 22 21.35 -9.45 28.93
CA TRP A 22 20.60 -8.35 28.30
C TRP A 22 21.51 -7.76 27.21
N ARG A 23 21.60 -8.45 26.08
CA ARG A 23 21.96 -7.83 24.80
C ARG A 23 21.05 -8.46 23.76
N GLY A 24 20.04 -7.70 23.36
CA GLY A 24 19.10 -8.07 22.33
C GLY A 24 19.85 -8.58 21.10
N LYS A 25 19.43 -9.75 20.62
CA LYS A 25 19.85 -10.27 19.32
C LYS A 25 19.47 -9.21 18.28
N SER A 26 20.45 -8.45 17.81
CA SER A 26 20.38 -7.88 16.48
C SER A 26 20.36 -9.07 15.53
N THR A 27 19.15 -9.42 15.07
CA THR A 27 18.96 -10.26 13.89
C THR A 27 19.62 -9.53 12.73
N GLY A 28 20.89 -9.86 12.48
CA GLY A 28 21.53 -9.61 11.20
C GLY A 28 20.77 -10.42 10.17
N GLY A 29 19.73 -9.82 9.61
CA GLY A 29 19.08 -10.31 8.41
C GLY A 29 20.11 -10.23 7.29
N SER A 30 20.67 -11.39 6.94
CA SER A 30 21.42 -11.59 5.71
C SER A 30 20.54 -11.10 4.56
N SER A 31 20.90 -9.93 4.02
CA SER A 31 20.28 -9.40 2.81
C SER A 31 20.56 -10.37 1.69
N ARG A 32 19.54 -11.09 1.21
CA ARG A 32 19.58 -11.57 -0.17
C ARG A 32 19.67 -10.32 -1.05
N ALA A 33 20.85 -10.06 -1.59
CA ALA A 33 21.21 -8.81 -2.26
C ALA A 33 20.45 -8.57 -3.58
N ASP A 34 19.61 -9.52 -3.98
CA ASP A 34 18.95 -9.57 -5.29
C ASP A 34 17.42 -9.38 -5.22
N GLY A 35 16.87 -9.09 -4.03
CA GLY A 35 15.43 -8.84 -3.83
C GLY A 35 15.03 -7.37 -3.93
N PRO A 36 13.72 -7.07 -4.07
CA PRO A 36 13.21 -5.70 -4.02
C PRO A 36 13.55 -5.04 -2.68
N LEU A 37 13.82 -3.74 -2.72
CA LEU A 37 14.22 -2.98 -1.53
C LEU A 37 13.15 -3.06 -0.44
N THR A 38 13.58 -3.45 0.75
CA THR A 38 12.75 -3.57 1.95
C THR A 38 12.70 -2.25 2.72
N LEU A 39 11.80 -2.16 3.70
CA LEU A 39 11.72 -1.01 4.61
C LEU A 39 13.03 -0.82 5.40
N ASP A 40 13.74 -1.90 5.70
CA ASP A 40 15.02 -1.86 6.41
C ASP A 40 16.15 -1.32 5.52
N ASP A 41 16.10 -1.57 4.21
CA ASP A 41 17.08 -1.02 3.25
C ASP A 41 16.95 0.50 3.12
N ILE A 42 15.75 1.05 3.31
CA ILE A 42 15.51 2.51 3.25
C ILE A 42 15.57 3.20 4.61
N ALA A 43 15.46 2.47 5.71
CA ALA A 43 15.47 3.01 7.07
C ALA A 43 16.67 3.93 7.39
N PRO A 44 17.92 3.65 6.93
CA PRO A 44 19.06 4.54 7.14
C PRO A 44 18.90 5.96 6.56
N PHE A 45 18.03 6.12 5.55
CA PHE A 45 17.76 7.41 4.90
C PHE A 45 16.62 8.18 5.54
N GLY A 46 15.96 7.58 6.54
CA GLY A 46 14.90 8.21 7.31
C GLY A 46 15.40 9.41 8.12
N ARG A 47 14.58 10.46 8.20
CA ARG A 47 14.82 11.66 9.00
C ARG A 47 13.52 12.06 9.71
N GLY A 48 13.67 12.63 10.90
CA GLY A 48 12.54 13.00 11.75
C GLY A 48 12.06 11.83 12.60
N ARG A 49 10.82 11.93 13.09
CA ARG A 49 10.24 10.89 13.95
C ARG A 49 9.99 9.60 13.16
N ARG A 50 10.27 8.46 13.79
CA ARG A 50 9.85 7.15 13.27
C ARG A 50 8.45 6.84 13.80
N ASP A 51 7.53 6.56 12.89
CA ASP A 51 6.19 6.08 13.23
C ASP A 51 6.29 4.66 13.81
N PRO A 52 5.81 4.42 15.05
CA PRO A 52 5.86 3.11 15.68
C PRO A 52 4.99 2.05 15.01
N VAL A 53 3.96 2.44 14.25
CA VAL A 53 3.02 1.51 13.60
C VAL A 53 3.55 1.09 12.22
N THR A 54 3.93 2.06 11.40
CA THR A 54 4.37 1.77 10.02
C THR A 54 5.88 1.53 9.90
N GLY A 55 6.65 1.86 10.94
CA GLY A 55 8.10 1.79 10.91
C GLY A 55 8.77 2.80 9.97
N ARG A 56 8.00 3.73 9.40
CA ARG A 56 8.48 4.75 8.44
C ARG A 56 8.90 6.04 9.15
N TYR A 57 9.79 6.78 8.52
CA TYR A 57 10.19 8.11 8.96
C TYR A 57 9.39 9.21 8.26
N GLU A 58 9.27 10.37 8.91
CA GLU A 58 8.57 11.55 8.37
C GLU A 58 9.08 11.97 6.99
N ARG A 59 10.39 11.89 6.74
CA ARG A 59 10.95 12.09 5.41
C ARG A 59 12.13 11.17 5.15
N TYR A 60 12.45 10.98 3.88
CA TYR A 60 13.62 10.22 3.43
C TYR A 60 14.50 11.09 2.55
N VAL A 61 15.81 11.08 2.82
CA VAL A 61 16.82 11.78 2.01
C VAL A 61 17.76 10.75 1.43
N TYR A 62 17.56 10.44 0.15
CA TYR A 62 18.32 9.42 -0.55
C TYR A 62 19.63 9.99 -1.13
N PRO A 63 20.76 9.27 -1.00
CA PRO A 63 21.96 9.56 -1.77
C PRO A 63 21.70 9.52 -3.28
N PRO A 64 22.43 10.28 -4.11
CA PRO A 64 22.22 10.31 -5.56
C PRO A 64 22.26 8.91 -6.20
N ASP A 65 23.21 8.06 -5.77
CA ASP A 65 23.41 6.71 -6.33
C ASP A 65 22.34 5.71 -5.87
N PHE A 66 21.59 6.03 -4.81
CA PHE A 66 20.55 5.15 -4.29
C PHE A 66 19.37 5.02 -5.25
N ARG A 67 19.08 6.08 -6.03
CA ARG A 67 18.08 6.02 -7.11
C ARG A 67 18.43 4.99 -8.18
N GLU A 68 19.71 4.87 -8.52
CA GLU A 68 20.17 3.86 -9.48
C GLU A 68 20.10 2.45 -8.88
N GLN A 69 20.30 2.30 -7.57
CA GLN A 69 20.08 1.03 -6.88
C GLN A 69 18.60 0.62 -6.86
N ILE A 70 17.68 1.57 -6.65
CA ILE A 70 16.23 1.35 -6.78
C ILE A 70 15.90 0.86 -8.19
N LYS A 71 16.46 1.46 -9.24
CA LYS A 71 16.23 1.01 -10.64
C LYS A 71 16.81 -0.37 -10.92
N ARG A 72 18.02 -0.67 -10.42
CA ARG A 72 18.71 -1.96 -10.62
C ARG A 72 18.04 -3.12 -9.88
N ARG A 73 17.57 -2.89 -8.65
CA ARG A 73 16.92 -3.90 -7.80
C ARG A 73 15.40 -3.94 -7.94
N GLY A 74 14.80 -2.84 -8.41
CA GLY A 74 13.38 -2.72 -8.73
C GLY A 74 12.98 -3.45 -10.00
N GLY A 75 13.60 -4.60 -10.29
CA GLY A 75 13.08 -5.54 -11.28
C GLY A 75 11.68 -5.96 -10.85
N LYS A 76 10.67 -5.52 -11.62
CA LYS A 76 9.24 -5.82 -11.54
C LYS A 76 8.81 -6.47 -10.22
N GLY A 77 8.40 -5.63 -9.27
CA GLY A 77 7.52 -6.09 -8.20
C GLY A 77 6.28 -6.71 -8.85
N SER A 78 6.09 -8.01 -8.63
CA SER A 78 4.99 -8.86 -9.10
C SER A 78 3.60 -8.48 -8.52
N GLN A 79 3.39 -7.20 -8.22
CA GLN A 79 2.18 -6.62 -7.66
C GLN A 79 1.86 -5.31 -8.40
N GLY A 80 1.99 -5.35 -9.74
CA GLY A 80 1.78 -4.21 -10.64
C GLY A 80 0.84 -4.51 -11.81
N ASP A 81 0.71 -5.77 -12.23
CA ASP A 81 -0.04 -6.10 -13.45
C ASP A 81 -1.52 -5.74 -13.36
N SER A 82 -2.17 -5.95 -12.21
CA SER A 82 -3.59 -5.62 -12.04
C SER A 82 -3.85 -4.12 -11.95
N LYS A 83 -2.94 -3.36 -11.33
CA LYS A 83 -3.11 -1.91 -11.16
C LYS A 83 -2.78 -1.15 -12.45
N GLU A 84 -1.72 -1.55 -13.16
CA GLU A 84 -1.39 -0.97 -14.46
C GLU A 84 -2.46 -1.30 -15.51
N ALA A 85 -3.03 -2.51 -15.47
CA ALA A 85 -4.17 -2.85 -16.33
C ALA A 85 -5.41 -2.00 -16.03
N GLU A 86 -5.76 -1.80 -14.74
CA GLU A 86 -6.87 -0.92 -14.36
C GLU A 86 -6.61 0.53 -14.80
N GLU A 87 -5.39 1.06 -14.62
CA GLU A 87 -5.03 2.41 -15.07
C GLU A 87 -5.09 2.56 -16.60
N PHE A 88 -4.65 1.53 -17.35
CA PHE A 88 -4.75 1.48 -18.80
C PHE A 88 -6.21 1.41 -19.27
N GLU A 89 -7.04 0.63 -18.58
CA GLU A 89 -8.46 0.51 -18.85
C GLU A 89 -9.21 1.83 -18.62
N TRP A 90 -8.97 2.49 -17.47
CA TRP A 90 -9.55 3.80 -17.18
C TRP A 90 -9.08 4.87 -18.17
N SER A 91 -7.83 4.83 -18.60
CA SER A 91 -7.33 5.74 -19.63
C SER A 91 -8.08 5.56 -20.95
N ASN A 92 -8.36 4.32 -21.36
CA ASN A 92 -9.15 4.02 -22.55
C ASN A 92 -10.62 4.45 -22.44
N ILE A 93 -11.19 4.38 -21.23
CA ILE A 93 -12.55 4.90 -20.93
C ILE A 93 -12.54 6.41 -21.07
N LEU A 94 -11.64 7.09 -20.38
CA LEU A 94 -11.56 8.56 -20.37
C LEU A 94 -11.18 9.15 -21.73
N ALA A 95 -10.47 8.40 -22.58
CA ALA A 95 -10.22 8.79 -23.97
C ALA A 95 -11.51 8.99 -24.78
N LYS A 96 -12.62 8.36 -24.37
CA LYS A 96 -13.95 8.50 -25.00
C LYS A 96 -14.83 9.51 -24.26
N TRP A 97 -14.25 10.58 -23.72
CA TRP A 97 -14.92 11.59 -22.89
C TRP A 97 -16.22 12.12 -23.51
N ASN A 98 -16.23 12.42 -24.81
CA ASN A 98 -17.43 12.93 -25.50
C ASN A 98 -18.62 11.96 -25.41
N LEU A 99 -18.38 10.64 -25.43
CA LEU A 99 -19.45 9.64 -25.27
C LEU A 99 -19.92 9.56 -23.83
N ILE A 100 -18.99 9.67 -22.87
CA ILE A 100 -19.31 9.71 -21.43
C ILE A 100 -20.23 10.88 -21.14
N GLU A 101 -19.90 12.07 -21.66
CA GLU A 101 -20.69 13.27 -21.44
C GLU A 101 -22.12 13.13 -21.98
N LEU A 102 -22.27 12.73 -23.24
CA LEU A 102 -23.58 12.55 -23.84
C LEU A 102 -24.42 11.51 -23.09
N ASP A 103 -23.82 10.38 -22.71
CA ASP A 103 -24.53 9.33 -21.98
C ASP A 103 -24.85 9.75 -20.53
N LEU A 104 -23.99 10.52 -19.85
CA LEU A 104 -24.30 11.08 -18.53
C LEU A 104 -25.49 12.05 -18.59
N HIS A 105 -25.55 12.89 -19.62
CA HIS A 105 -26.68 13.78 -19.86
C HIS A 105 -27.96 12.99 -20.19
N GLU A 106 -27.89 12.00 -21.07
CA GLU A 106 -29.08 11.27 -21.53
C GLU A 106 -29.63 10.30 -20.49
N VAL A 107 -28.77 9.49 -19.86
CA VAL A 107 -29.20 8.41 -18.95
C VAL A 107 -29.53 8.95 -17.57
N PHE A 108 -28.76 9.92 -17.07
CA PHE A 108 -28.87 10.40 -15.69
C PHE A 108 -29.26 11.87 -15.57
N GLY A 109 -29.40 12.62 -16.68
CA GLY A 109 -29.66 14.06 -16.63
C GLY A 109 -28.50 14.85 -15.99
N ILE A 110 -27.29 14.30 -15.99
CA ILE A 110 -26.12 14.90 -15.35
C ILE A 110 -25.38 15.78 -16.36
N ASP A 111 -25.36 17.08 -16.08
CA ASP A 111 -24.49 18.04 -16.77
C ASP A 111 -23.17 18.23 -16.03
N ILE A 112 -22.06 17.80 -16.64
CA ILE A 112 -20.72 17.90 -16.07
C ILE A 112 -20.17 19.34 -16.08
N PHE A 113 -20.70 20.21 -16.93
CA PHE A 113 -20.36 21.63 -16.95
C PHE A 113 -21.11 22.43 -15.87
N ASN A 114 -22.09 21.82 -15.20
CA ASN A 114 -22.75 22.39 -14.04
C ASN A 114 -21.79 22.44 -12.84
N LYS A 115 -21.04 23.55 -12.74
CA LYS A 115 -20.05 23.78 -11.68
C LYS A 115 -20.62 23.62 -10.26
N PRO A 116 -21.81 24.13 -9.91
CA PRO A 116 -22.43 23.89 -8.61
C PRO A 116 -22.61 22.39 -8.31
N LEU A 117 -23.13 21.62 -9.26
CA LEU A 117 -23.32 20.18 -9.10
C LEU A 117 -21.98 19.45 -8.88
N MET A 118 -20.96 19.78 -9.68
CA MET A 118 -19.65 19.14 -9.58
C MET A 118 -18.88 19.51 -8.32
N LYS A 119 -19.07 20.71 -7.76
CA LYS A 119 -18.47 21.09 -6.47
C LYS A 119 -19.12 20.36 -5.28
N ALA A 120 -20.40 20.04 -5.37
CA ALA A 120 -21.14 19.37 -4.30
C ALA A 120 -20.95 17.84 -4.26
N ARG A 121 -20.34 17.26 -5.30
CA ARG A 121 -20.18 15.81 -5.45
C ARG A 121 -18.71 15.41 -5.48
N THR A 122 -18.44 14.18 -5.06
CA THR A 122 -17.09 13.62 -5.03
C THR A 122 -16.72 12.95 -6.34
N TYR A 123 -15.43 12.82 -6.60
CA TYR A 123 -14.94 12.04 -7.76
C TYR A 123 -15.46 10.59 -7.74
N ALA A 124 -15.53 9.95 -6.56
CA ALA A 124 -16.07 8.60 -6.42
C ALA A 124 -17.54 8.49 -6.88
N TRP A 125 -18.34 9.55 -6.71
CA TRP A 125 -19.70 9.58 -7.23
C TRP A 125 -19.71 9.59 -8.76
N LEU A 126 -18.87 10.42 -9.40
CA LEU A 126 -18.77 10.47 -10.86
C LEU A 126 -18.25 9.14 -11.42
N ARG A 127 -17.21 8.57 -10.80
CA ARG A 127 -16.65 7.27 -11.16
C ARG A 127 -17.73 6.19 -11.22
N ARG A 128 -18.56 6.06 -10.18
CA ARG A 128 -19.65 5.08 -10.16
C ARG A 128 -20.70 5.30 -11.25
N ARG A 129 -20.94 6.55 -11.66
CA ARG A 129 -21.86 6.86 -12.76
C ARG A 129 -21.27 6.41 -14.10
N ILE A 130 -19.97 6.63 -14.31
CA ILE A 130 -19.25 6.14 -15.49
C ILE A 130 -19.25 4.61 -15.52
N GLU A 131 -18.97 3.95 -14.40
CA GLU A 131 -19.06 2.49 -14.29
C GLU A 131 -20.48 1.99 -14.59
N GLY A 132 -21.51 2.70 -14.09
CA GLY A 132 -22.90 2.40 -14.39
C GLY A 132 -23.26 2.52 -15.87
N LEU A 133 -22.63 3.44 -16.61
CA LEU A 133 -22.84 3.53 -18.06
C LEU A 133 -22.36 2.27 -18.78
N LEU A 134 -21.24 1.67 -18.34
CA LEU A 134 -20.69 0.45 -18.93
C LEU A 134 -21.62 -0.76 -18.74
N THR A 135 -22.39 -0.81 -17.64
CA THR A 135 -23.34 -1.90 -17.36
C THR A 135 -24.69 -1.72 -18.05
N THR A 136 -25.02 -0.51 -18.48
CA THR A 136 -26.22 -0.21 -19.27
C THR A 136 -25.97 -0.32 -20.78
N ASP A 137 -27.03 -0.43 -21.59
CA ASP A 137 -26.91 -0.35 -23.05
C ASP A 137 -26.73 1.11 -23.51
N SER A 138 -25.58 1.70 -23.19
CA SER A 138 -25.20 3.08 -23.54
C SER A 138 -24.26 3.11 -24.76
N ARG A 139 -24.04 4.30 -25.35
CA ARG A 139 -23.08 4.46 -26.45
C ARG A 139 -21.67 4.06 -26.03
N LEU A 140 -21.28 4.43 -24.81
CA LEU A 140 -20.02 4.02 -24.20
C LEU A 140 -19.91 2.50 -24.11
N SER A 141 -20.93 1.81 -23.58
CA SER A 141 -20.94 0.34 -23.48
C SER A 141 -20.80 -0.34 -24.86
N ARG A 142 -21.54 0.15 -25.87
CA ARG A 142 -21.45 -0.35 -27.25
C ARG A 142 -20.08 -0.12 -27.89
N ALA A 143 -19.43 1.01 -27.57
CA ALA A 143 -18.10 1.32 -28.07
C ALA A 143 -17.04 0.34 -27.54
N PHE A 144 -17.17 -0.11 -26.29
CA PHE A 144 -16.27 -1.10 -25.70
C PHE A 144 -16.58 -2.53 -26.14
N ARG A 145 -17.85 -2.90 -26.31
CA ARG A 145 -18.24 -4.24 -26.78
C ARG A 145 -17.81 -4.54 -28.23
N ARG A 146 -17.57 -3.51 -29.05
CA ARG A 146 -17.10 -3.66 -30.44
C ARG A 146 -15.58 -3.80 -30.57
N SER A 147 -14.83 -3.38 -29.54
CA SER A 147 -13.37 -3.36 -29.57
C SER A 147 -12.69 -4.63 -29.02
N GLU A 148 -13.47 -5.67 -28.73
CA GLU A 148 -13.02 -7.03 -28.40
C GLU A 148 -13.13 -7.95 -29.62
#